data_AF-A0AAE4AC46-F1
#
_entry.id   AF-A0AAE4AC46-F1
#
_cell.length_a   1.000
_cell.length_b   1.000
_cell.length_c   1.000
_cell.angle_alpha   90.00
_cell.angle_beta   90.00
_cell.angle_gamma   90.00
#
_symmetry.space_group_name_H-M   'P 1'
#
loop_
_entity.id
_entity.type
_entity.pdbx_description
1 polymer ?
#
loop_
_entity_poly.entity_id
_entity_poly.type
_entity_poly.pdbx_seq_one_letter_code
_entity_poly.pdbx_strand_id
1 'polypeptide(L)'
;MTRGTPIPEIVTIHVSFRIVKRGGRKEIQMPDGVAPPRQADSTLVKGLASTFRWKRLPQSGEFATIAELAEREGSAASYMTHVLRLTLLASTVFLL
;
A
#
# COMPACT_ATOMS: atom_id res chain seq x y z
N MET A 1 5.84 35.18 -39.25
CA MET A 1 6.52 35.27 -37.95
C MET A 1 5.45 35.24 -36.87
N THR A 2 5.23 34.09 -36.23
CA THR A 2 4.16 33.89 -35.23
C THR A 2 4.77 34.04 -33.84
N ARG A 3 4.39 35.08 -33.09
CA ARG A 3 4.78 35.26 -31.69
C ARG A 3 4.17 34.13 -30.87
N GLY A 4 5.00 33.27 -30.27
CA GLY A 4 4.57 32.28 -29.28
C GLY A 4 4.12 33.00 -28.00
N THR A 5 3.00 32.55 -27.42
CA THR A 5 2.47 33.07 -26.15
C THR A 5 3.51 32.87 -25.05
N PRO A 6 3.90 33.92 -24.30
CA PRO A 6 4.86 33.79 -23.21
C PRO A 6 4.28 32.89 -22.13
N ILE A 7 5.06 31.91 -21.67
CA ILE A 7 4.70 31.05 -20.55
C ILE A 7 4.66 31.94 -19.29
N PRO A 8 3.55 31.95 -18.54
CA PRO A 8 3.46 32.78 -17.35
C PRO A 8 4.51 32.37 -16.31
N GLU A 9 5.16 33.37 -15.72
CA GLU A 9 6.20 33.19 -14.68
C GLU A 9 5.61 32.68 -13.35
N ILE A 10 4.30 32.89 -13.12
CA ILE A 10 3.60 32.50 -11.89
C ILE A 10 2.26 31.85 -12.23
N VAL A 11 1.99 30.70 -11.59
CA VAL A 11 0.70 30.00 -11.62
C VAL A 11 0.11 30.01 -10.22
N THR A 12 -1.12 30.52 -10.07
CA THR A 12 -1.87 30.48 -8.81
C THR A 12 -2.91 29.38 -8.86
N ILE A 13 -2.87 28.46 -7.90
CA ILE A 13 -3.81 27.33 -7.79
C ILE A 13 -4.64 27.50 -6.52
N HIS A 14 -5.96 27.52 -6.65
CA HIS A 14 -6.87 27.48 -5.52
C HIS A 14 -7.27 26.04 -5.20
N VAL A 15 -6.84 25.53 -4.05
CA VAL A 15 -7.18 24.17 -3.60
C VAL A 15 -8.13 24.26 -2.42
N SER A 16 -9.40 23.95 -2.65
CA SER A 16 -10.40 23.88 -1.59
C SER A 16 -10.19 22.59 -0.79
N PHE A 17 -9.81 22.65 0.48
CA PHE A 17 -9.75 21.47 1.36
C PHE A 17 -10.09 21.84 2.81
N ARG A 18 -10.51 20.86 3.61
CA ARG A 18 -10.81 21.03 5.05
C ARG A 18 -9.91 20.11 5.88
N ILE A 19 -9.46 20.57 7.04
CA ILE A 19 -8.74 19.73 8.01
C ILE A 19 -9.71 19.31 9.12
N VAL A 20 -9.85 18.02 9.37
CA VAL A 20 -10.70 17.45 10.42
C VAL A 20 -9.87 16.59 11.38
N LYS A 21 -10.37 16.33 12.59
CA LYS A 21 -9.70 15.48 13.59
C LYS A 21 -10.56 14.27 13.91
N ARG A 22 -10.07 13.06 13.65
CA ARG A 22 -10.75 11.78 13.94
C ARG A 22 -9.86 10.92 14.83
N GLY A 23 -10.35 10.56 16.02
CA GLY A 23 -9.61 9.69 16.95
C GLY A 23 -8.19 10.18 17.30
N GLY A 24 -7.98 11.50 17.37
CA GLY A 24 -6.65 12.08 17.64
C GLY A 24 -5.79 12.38 16.41
N ARG A 25 -6.15 11.84 15.23
CA ARG A 25 -5.42 12.05 13.98
C ARG A 25 -6.02 13.21 13.17
N LYS A 26 -5.15 14.03 12.56
CA LYS A 26 -5.58 15.07 11.60
C LYS A 26 -5.75 14.42 10.23
N GLU A 27 -6.89 14.64 9.61
CA GLU A 27 -7.25 14.15 8.28
C GLU A 27 -7.59 15.35 7.38
N ILE A 28 -7.25 15.24 6.09
CA ILE A 28 -7.63 16.23 5.08
C ILE A 28 -8.88 15.71 4.36
N GLN A 29 -9.97 16.45 4.46
CA GLN A 29 -11.22 16.19 3.75
C GLN A 29 -11.23 17.00 2.45
N MET A 30 -11.35 16.29 1.33
CA MET A 30 -11.51 16.87 0.00
C MET A 30 -12.93 17.44 -0.17
N PRO A 31 -13.12 18.41 -1.08
CA PRO A 31 -14.43 19.02 -1.33
C PRO A 31 -15.38 18.00 -1.97
N ASP A 32 -16.68 18.21 -1.76
CA ASP A 32 -17.73 17.30 -2.20
C ASP A 32 -17.64 17.04 -3.72
N GLY A 33 -17.70 15.77 -4.12
CA GLY A 33 -17.58 15.33 -5.52
C GLY A 33 -16.21 14.77 -5.90
N VAL A 34 -15.18 14.92 -5.06
CA VAL A 34 -13.91 14.19 -5.21
C VAL A 34 -13.98 12.91 -4.39
N ALA A 35 -14.13 11.76 -5.06
CA ALA A 35 -14.03 10.47 -4.37
C ALA A 35 -12.68 10.42 -3.64
N PRO A 36 -12.64 10.11 -2.33
CA PRO A 36 -11.37 9.96 -1.65
C PRO A 36 -10.56 8.90 -2.39
N PRO A 37 -9.24 9.10 -2.59
CA PRO A 37 -8.41 8.07 -3.17
C PRO A 37 -8.61 6.80 -2.35
N ARG A 38 -8.79 5.66 -3.03
CA ARG A 38 -8.89 4.35 -2.38
C ARG A 38 -7.61 4.16 -1.57
N GLN A 39 -7.66 4.45 -0.28
CA GLN A 39 -6.56 4.19 0.62
C GLN A 39 -6.54 2.69 0.85
N ALA A 40 -5.47 2.04 0.41
CA ALA A 40 -5.24 0.65 0.72
C ALA A 40 -5.27 0.46 2.25
N ASP A 41 -5.99 -0.56 2.72
CA ASP A 41 -6.07 -0.85 4.15
C ASP A 41 -4.67 -1.08 4.70
N SER A 42 -4.24 -0.24 5.64
CA SER A 42 -2.91 -0.30 6.23
C SER A 42 -2.58 -1.65 6.88
N THR A 43 -3.60 -2.40 7.32
CA THR A 43 -3.47 -3.75 7.86
C THR A 43 -3.14 -4.73 6.75
N LEU A 44 -3.84 -4.63 5.62
CA LEU A 44 -3.57 -5.44 4.43
C LEU A 44 -2.19 -5.14 3.85
N VAL A 45 -1.82 -3.86 3.74
CA VAL A 45 -0.49 -3.45 3.26
C VAL A 45 0.62 -4.00 4.16
N LYS A 46 0.45 -3.92 5.48
CA LYS A 46 1.45 -4.47 6.43
C LYS A 46 1.54 -5.99 6.38
N GLY A 47 0.41 -6.70 6.30
CA GLY A 47 0.40 -8.16 6.16
C GLY A 47 1.00 -8.62 4.83
N LEU A 48 0.76 -7.88 3.75
CA LEU A 48 1.35 -8.18 2.45
C LEU A 48 2.86 -7.92 2.46
N ALA A 49 3.31 -6.80 3.04
CA ALA A 49 4.74 -6.49 3.17
C ALA A 49 5.50 -7.52 4.03
N SER A 50 4.91 -7.96 5.15
CA SER A 50 5.53 -9.00 5.98
C SER A 50 5.62 -10.34 5.26
N THR A 51 4.63 -10.68 4.43
CA THR A 51 4.66 -11.92 3.65
C THR A 51 5.57 -11.89 2.44
N PHE A 52 5.79 -10.74 1.81
CA PHE A 52 6.87 -10.58 0.85
C PHE A 52 8.26 -10.76 1.48
N ARG A 53 8.45 -10.28 2.73
CA ARG A 53 9.68 -10.52 3.49
C ARG A 53 9.87 -12.01 3.76
N TRP A 54 8.84 -12.70 4.23
CA TRP A 54 8.88 -14.15 4.46
C TRP A 54 9.10 -14.96 3.18
N LYS A 55 8.52 -14.57 2.04
CA LYS A 55 8.74 -15.23 0.75
C LYS A 55 10.21 -15.18 0.29
N ARG A 56 10.99 -14.18 0.73
CA ARG A 56 12.42 -14.08 0.43
C ARG A 56 13.32 -14.94 1.33
N LEU A 57 12.86 -15.38 2.50
CA LEU A 57 13.67 -16.15 3.46
C LEU A 57 13.99 -17.60 2.98
N PRO A 58 13.06 -18.36 2.38
CA PRO A 58 13.39 -19.67 1.83
C PRO A 58 14.37 -19.60 0.65
N GLN A 59 14.42 -18.46 -0.05
CA GLN A 59 15.31 -18.25 -1.19
C GLN A 59 16.78 -17.98 -0.75
N SER A 60 17.02 -17.61 0.51
CA SER A 60 18.37 -17.48 1.06
C SER A 60 18.97 -18.80 1.57
N GLY A 61 18.21 -19.90 1.52
CA GLY A 61 18.64 -21.21 2.02
C GLY A 61 18.61 -21.34 3.55
N GLU A 62 18.06 -20.35 4.27
CA GLU A 62 18.00 -20.32 5.74
C GLU A 62 16.85 -21.18 6.30
N PHE A 63 15.85 -21.53 5.48
CA PHE A 63 14.71 -22.38 5.83
C PHE A 63 14.42 -23.37 4.71
N ALA A 64 14.38 -24.67 5.04
CA ALA A 64 14.14 -25.74 4.06
C ALA A 64 12.64 -25.89 3.77
N THR A 65 11.77 -25.54 4.73
CA THR A 65 10.31 -25.69 4.58
C THR A 65 9.51 -24.52 5.16
N ILE A 66 8.27 -24.38 4.68
CA ILE A 66 7.29 -23.40 5.19
C ILE A 66 6.96 -23.67 6.68
N ALA A 67 7.05 -24.93 7.11
CA ALA A 67 6.79 -25.32 8.50
C ALA A 67 7.85 -24.78 9.47
N GLU A 68 9.14 -24.89 9.13
CA GLU A 68 10.24 -24.34 9.94
C GLU A 68 10.14 -22.82 10.08
N LEU A 69 9.78 -22.14 8.99
CA LEU A 69 9.56 -20.69 8.99
C LEU A 69 8.34 -20.31 9.87
N ALA A 70 7.30 -21.14 9.89
CA ALA A 70 6.12 -20.92 10.74
C ALA A 70 6.43 -21.10 12.23
N GLU A 71 7.21 -22.12 12.58
CA GLU A 71 7.67 -22.33 13.96
C GLU A 71 8.53 -21.17 14.46
N ARG A 72 9.45 -20.64 13.63
CA ARG A 72 10.28 -19.48 13.98
C ARG A 72 9.47 -18.21 14.23
N GLU A 73 8.43 -17.98 13.43
CA GLU A 73 7.56 -16.79 13.54
C GLU A 73 6.43 -16.97 14.56
N GLY A 74 6.33 -18.13 15.21
CA GLY A 74 5.28 -18.43 16.21
C GLY A 74 3.87 -18.48 15.60
N SER A 75 3.76 -18.90 14.33
CA SER A 75 2.50 -18.94 13.60
C SER A 75 2.19 -20.34 13.06
N ALA A 76 0.93 -20.58 12.66
CA ALA A 76 0.54 -21.86 12.09
C ALA A 76 0.97 -21.97 10.62
N ALA A 77 1.52 -23.11 10.21
CA ALA A 77 1.92 -23.36 8.82
C ALA A 77 0.75 -23.22 7.82
N SER A 78 -0.47 -23.55 8.24
CA SER A 78 -1.70 -23.37 7.45
C SER A 78 -2.00 -21.89 7.18
N TYR A 79 -1.86 -21.04 8.20
CA TYR A 79 -2.01 -19.59 8.07
C TYR A 79 -0.95 -19.02 7.12
N MET A 80 0.31 -19.39 7.31
CA MET A 80 1.41 -18.95 6.43
C MET A 80 1.18 -19.34 4.97
N THR A 81 0.72 -20.56 4.70
CA THR A 81 0.39 -21.00 3.33
C THR A 81 -0.73 -20.16 2.72
N HIS A 82 -1.74 -19.81 3.52
CA HIS A 82 -2.85 -18.97 3.09
C HIS A 82 -2.39 -17.56 2.71
N VAL A 83 -1.55 -16.93 3.55
CA VAL A 83 -1.07 -15.57 3.27
C VAL A 83 -0.02 -15.54 2.14
N LEU A 84 0.80 -16.59 2.00
CA LEU A 84 1.69 -16.72 0.83
C LEU A 84 0.90 -16.84 -0.48
N ARG A 85 -0.25 -17.52 -0.50
CA ARG A 85 -1.14 -17.56 -1.68
C ARG A 85 -1.73 -16.18 -2.02
N LEU A 86 -2.02 -15.35 -1.02
CA LEU A 86 -2.48 -13.97 -1.26
C LEU A 86 -1.44 -13.13 -2.01
N THR A 87 -0.13 -13.36 -1.80
CA THR A 87 0.92 -12.66 -2.57
C THR A 87 0.92 -13.01 -4.06
N LEU A 88 0.36 -14.16 -4.47
CA LEU A 88 0.23 -14.56 -5.87
C LEU A 88 -0.95 -13.84 -6.54
N LEU A 89 -2.07 -13.69 -5.82
CA LEU A 89 -3.28 -12.97 -6.27
C LEU A 89 -3.06 -11.45 -6.36
N ALA A 90 -2.24 -10.89 -5.47
CA ALA A 90 -2.00 -9.44 -5.43
C ALA A 90 -1.34 -8.89 -6.71
N SER A 91 -0.62 -9.72 -7.48
CA SER A 91 0.01 -9.29 -8.74
C SER A 91 -1.00 -8.84 -9.80
N THR A 92 -2.24 -9.34 -9.74
CA THR A 92 -3.30 -9.05 -10.71
C THR A 92 -4.42 -8.17 -10.18
N VAL A 93 -4.64 -8.12 -8.86
CA VAL A 93 -5.83 -7.46 -8.27
C VAL A 93 -5.52 -6.11 -7.61
N PHE A 94 -4.28 -5.86 -7.20
CA PHE A 94 -3.92 -4.66 -6.41
C PHE A 94 -3.26 -3.53 -7.21
N LEU A 95 -2.97 -3.74 -8.50
CA LEU A 95 -2.34 -2.75 -9.41
C LEU A 95 -3.32 -2.10 -10.41
N LEU A 96 -4.63 -2.07 -10.08
CA LEU A 96 -5.69 -1.34 -10.80
C LEU A 96 -6.41 -0.40 -9.83
#